data_AF-R5Y342-F1
#
_entry.id   AF-R5Y342-F1
#
_cell.length_a   1.000
_cell.length_b   1.000
_cell.length_c   1.000
_cell.angle_alpha   90.00
_cell.angle_beta   90.00
_cell.angle_gamma   90.00
#
_symmetry.space_group_name_H-M   'P 1'
#
loop_
_entity.id
_entity.type
_entity.pdbx_description
1 polymer ?
#
loop_
_entity_poly.entity_id
_entity_poly.type
_entity_poly.pdbx_seq_one_letter_code
_entity_poly.pdbx_strand_id
1 'polypeptide(L)'
;MKSIVYKFMGVGDSNKFSKSVTSADAGSYHKYFKASKLTTSDVTSATCVKNGNNYTITLHIKNGSSTVKGGKVVSSNNAPLDRSGLACGEKDKDYWDHKTAENVMSAISEVPGCGGANISESYSNAVIKAVVNASTGNLVSLNAKFDFKFELSSIMSSSGTAVASSVVNMTGFKM
;
A
#
# COMPACT_ATOMS: atom_id res chain seq x y z
N MET A 1 -12.82 -17.08 13.34
CA MET A 1 -12.97 -15.91 12.46
C MET A 1 -11.80 -14.93 12.58
N LYS A 2 -11.54 -14.34 13.76
CA LYS A 2 -10.41 -13.42 14.03
C LYS A 2 -9.01 -14.00 13.70
N SER A 3 -8.79 -15.28 14.02
CA SER A 3 -7.54 -15.99 13.71
C SER A 3 -7.26 -16.14 12.19
N ILE A 4 -8.29 -16.38 11.37
CA ILE A 4 -8.16 -16.48 9.91
C ILE A 4 -7.82 -15.12 9.30
N VAL A 5 -8.48 -14.06 9.77
CA VAL A 5 -8.20 -12.67 9.35
C VAL A 5 -6.75 -12.29 9.70
N TYR A 6 -6.24 -12.68 10.87
CA TYR A 6 -4.86 -12.39 11.26
C TYR A 6 -3.83 -13.13 10.41
N LYS A 7 -4.06 -14.42 10.13
CA LYS A 7 -3.21 -15.19 9.22
C LYS A 7 -3.18 -14.56 7.82
N PHE A 8 -4.34 -14.14 7.33
CA PHE A 8 -4.48 -13.49 6.03
C PHE A 8 -3.79 -12.12 5.96
N MET A 9 -3.83 -11.34 7.04
CA MET A 9 -3.16 -10.03 7.14
C MET A 9 -1.65 -10.12 7.40
N GLY A 10 -1.09 -11.33 7.62
CA GLY A 10 0.28 -11.49 8.11
C GLY A 10 0.48 -10.95 9.54
N VAL A 11 -0.60 -10.84 10.32
CA VAL A 11 -0.60 -10.32 11.69
C VAL A 11 -0.09 -11.39 12.65
N GLY A 12 0.89 -11.01 13.48
CA GLY A 12 1.51 -11.87 14.50
C GLY A 12 2.77 -12.58 14.03
N ASP A 13 3.67 -12.90 14.96
CA ASP A 13 5.03 -13.39 14.67
C ASP A 13 5.07 -14.65 13.80
N SER A 14 4.06 -15.51 13.89
CA SER A 14 3.96 -16.75 13.12
C SER A 14 3.54 -16.56 11.65
N ASN A 15 2.98 -15.40 11.30
CA ASN A 15 2.49 -15.10 9.94
C ASN A 15 3.34 -14.03 9.24
N LYS A 16 4.44 -13.61 9.89
CA LYS A 16 5.39 -12.63 9.37
C LYS A 16 6.22 -13.25 8.25
N PHE A 17 6.24 -12.61 7.09
CA PHE A 17 7.25 -12.91 6.08
C PHE A 17 8.63 -12.62 6.68
N SER A 18 9.39 -13.68 6.97
CA SER A 18 10.63 -13.63 7.76
C SER A 18 11.90 -13.50 6.91
N LYS A 19 11.77 -13.57 5.58
CA LYS A 19 12.92 -13.38 4.70
C LYS A 19 13.34 -11.91 4.72
N SER A 20 14.50 -11.64 5.31
CA SER A 20 15.19 -10.37 5.13
C SER A 20 15.65 -10.26 3.69
N VAL A 21 15.11 -9.28 2.97
CA VAL A 21 15.58 -8.90 1.64
C VAL A 21 17.02 -8.41 1.77
N THR A 22 17.94 -9.04 1.04
CA THR A 22 19.36 -8.69 1.02
C THR A 22 19.77 -8.09 -0.32
N SER A 23 20.98 -7.55 -0.41
CA SER A 23 21.56 -7.11 -1.68
C SER A 23 21.66 -8.23 -2.73
N ALA A 24 21.67 -9.50 -2.32
CA ALA A 24 21.61 -10.64 -3.23
C ALA A 24 20.22 -10.79 -3.91
N ASP A 25 19.15 -10.23 -3.33
CA ASP A 25 17.82 -10.23 -3.92
C ASP A 25 17.63 -9.09 -4.94
N ALA A 26 18.64 -8.23 -5.15
CA ALA A 26 18.58 -7.03 -5.99
C ALA A 26 18.22 -7.29 -7.47
N GLY A 27 18.43 -8.52 -7.96
CA GLY A 27 18.04 -8.96 -9.30
C GLY A 27 16.67 -9.65 -9.38
N SER A 28 16.00 -9.92 -8.25
CA SER A 28 14.75 -10.68 -8.21
C SER A 28 13.55 -9.77 -7.90
N TYR A 29 12.35 -10.21 -8.28
CA TYR A 29 11.09 -9.56 -7.90
C TYR A 29 10.89 -9.47 -6.38
N HIS A 30 11.63 -10.27 -5.60
CA HIS A 30 11.49 -10.31 -4.15
C HIS A 30 12.03 -9.09 -3.40
N LYS A 31 12.89 -8.27 -4.04
CA LYS A 31 13.42 -7.05 -3.42
C LYS A 31 12.35 -6.02 -3.06
N TYR A 32 11.16 -6.18 -3.62
CA TYR A 32 10.03 -5.28 -3.46
C TYR A 32 8.96 -5.82 -2.50
N PHE A 33 9.09 -7.05 -1.99
CA PHE A 33 8.18 -7.54 -0.96
C PHE A 33 8.64 -7.04 0.40
N LYS A 34 7.75 -6.28 1.05
CA LYS A 34 7.90 -5.93 2.47
C LYS A 34 7.00 -6.85 3.29
N ALA A 35 7.51 -7.25 4.47
CA ALA A 35 6.68 -7.95 5.43
C ALA A 35 5.48 -7.04 5.80
N SER A 36 4.28 -7.60 5.77
CA SER A 36 3.10 -6.93 6.33
C SER A 36 3.37 -6.59 7.80
N LYS A 37 3.15 -5.33 8.16
CA LYS A 37 3.15 -4.82 9.53
C LYS A 37 1.75 -4.34 9.93
N LEU A 38 0.73 -4.72 9.15
CA LEU A 38 -0.64 -4.30 9.39
C LEU A 38 -1.10 -4.82 10.75
N THR A 39 -1.79 -3.97 11.49
CA THR A 39 -2.34 -4.31 12.81
C THR A 39 -3.87 -4.21 12.79
N THR A 40 -4.53 -4.69 13.83
CA THR A 40 -5.99 -4.51 13.95
C THR A 40 -6.43 -3.06 14.04
N SER A 41 -5.59 -2.17 14.60
CA SER A 41 -5.88 -0.74 14.64
C SER A 41 -5.81 -0.07 13.27
N ASP A 42 -5.29 -0.75 12.25
CA ASP A 42 -5.17 -0.24 10.88
C ASP A 42 -6.40 -0.57 10.02
N VAL A 43 -7.30 -1.41 10.52
CA VAL A 43 -8.47 -1.91 9.81
C VAL A 43 -9.73 -1.28 10.42
N THR A 44 -10.60 -0.72 9.59
CA THR A 44 -11.90 -0.19 10.02
C THR A 44 -12.94 -1.29 10.14
N SER A 45 -12.93 -2.24 9.21
CA SER A 45 -13.78 -3.43 9.24
C SER A 45 -13.17 -4.57 8.43
N ALA A 46 -13.56 -5.80 8.77
CA ALA A 46 -13.14 -7.00 8.06
C ALA A 46 -14.30 -7.99 7.97
N THR A 47 -14.43 -8.66 6.83
CA THR A 47 -15.43 -9.71 6.61
C THR A 47 -14.78 -10.96 6.03
N CYS A 48 -15.40 -12.12 6.28
CA CYS A 48 -15.04 -13.39 5.68
C CYS A 48 -16.32 -14.16 5.38
N VAL A 49 -16.63 -14.35 4.10
CA VAL A 49 -17.88 -14.95 3.64
C VAL A 49 -17.57 -16.16 2.76
N LYS A 50 -18.18 -17.30 3.04
CA LYS A 50 -18.07 -18.48 2.18
C LYS A 50 -19.09 -18.38 1.04
N ASN A 51 -18.62 -18.33 -0.19
CA ASN A 51 -19.41 -18.29 -1.41
C ASN A 51 -19.07 -19.52 -2.27
N GLY A 52 -19.94 -20.53 -2.23
CA GLY A 52 -19.69 -21.82 -2.87
C GLY A 52 -18.39 -22.46 -2.36
N ASN A 53 -17.47 -22.73 -3.28
CA ASN A 53 -16.20 -23.39 -2.99
C ASN A 53 -15.09 -22.44 -2.49
N ASN A 54 -15.39 -21.15 -2.27
CA ASN A 54 -14.39 -20.16 -1.89
C ASN A 54 -14.77 -19.38 -0.63
N TYR A 55 -13.77 -18.97 0.14
CA TYR A 55 -13.88 -17.86 1.10
C TYR A 55 -13.50 -16.55 0.41
N THR A 56 -14.34 -15.53 0.58
CA THR A 56 -14.03 -14.15 0.24
C THR A 56 -13.71 -13.39 1.52
N ILE A 57 -12.48 -12.90 1.63
CA ILE A 57 -12.00 -12.11 2.76
C ILE A 57 -11.87 -10.66 2.28
N THR A 58 -12.51 -9.73 2.96
CA THR A 58 -12.44 -8.30 2.63
C THR A 58 -11.96 -7.53 3.85
N LEU A 59 -10.95 -6.67 3.67
CA LEU A 59 -10.42 -5.75 4.67
C LEU A 59 -10.65 -4.32 4.20
N HIS A 60 -11.27 -3.50 5.04
CA HIS A 60 -11.32 -2.06 4.88
C HIS A 60 -10.19 -1.44 5.69
N ILE A 61 -9.27 -0.77 5.02
CA ILE A 61 -8.08 -0.20 5.61
C ILE A 61 -8.38 1.27 5.97
N LYS A 62 -7.90 1.71 7.14
CA LYS A 62 -8.00 3.11 7.53
C LYS A 62 -7.31 4.01 6.51
N ASN A 63 -7.86 5.20 6.34
CA ASN A 63 -7.24 6.25 5.54
C ASN A 63 -5.90 6.68 6.16
N GLY A 64 -5.09 7.38 5.38
CA GLY A 64 -3.87 8.00 5.87
C GLY A 64 -3.40 9.09 4.93
N SER A 65 -2.28 9.70 5.31
CA SER A 65 -1.76 10.90 4.66
C SER A 65 -0.29 11.09 4.97
N SER A 66 0.38 11.83 4.12
CA SER A 66 1.74 12.33 4.33
C SER A 66 1.83 13.80 3.91
N THR A 67 2.82 14.53 4.44
CA THR A 67 2.92 15.97 4.17
C THR A 67 4.36 16.44 4.10
N VAL A 68 4.63 17.21 3.06
CA VAL A 68 5.87 17.98 2.86
C VAL A 68 5.52 19.47 2.88
N LYS A 69 6.32 20.28 3.57
CA LYS A 69 6.23 21.74 3.55
C LYS A 69 7.60 22.37 3.31
N GLY A 70 7.68 23.30 2.36
CA GLY A 70 8.93 23.97 2.00
C GLY A 70 10.05 23.00 1.63
N GLY A 71 9.71 21.92 0.92
CA GLY A 71 10.66 20.86 0.56
C GLY A 71 11.05 19.89 1.68
N LYS A 72 10.51 20.07 2.90
CA LYS A 72 10.84 19.25 4.06
C LYS A 72 9.68 18.36 4.47
N VAL A 73 9.98 17.11 4.78
CA VAL A 73 9.00 16.17 5.36
C VAL A 73 8.54 16.70 6.71
N VAL A 74 7.22 16.87 6.87
CA VAL A 74 6.58 17.26 8.13
C VAL A 74 5.81 16.10 8.74
N SER A 75 5.21 15.27 7.91
CA SER A 75 4.59 14.00 8.30
C SER A 75 5.03 12.94 7.33
N SER A 76 5.91 12.05 7.79
CA SER A 76 6.34 10.92 6.98
C SER A 76 5.22 9.93 6.78
N ASN A 77 5.31 9.17 5.69
CA ASN A 77 4.28 8.19 5.41
C ASN A 77 4.35 7.00 6.39
N ASN A 78 3.29 6.84 7.18
CA ASN A 78 3.02 5.65 7.98
C ASN A 78 1.57 5.18 7.70
N ALA A 79 1.21 5.10 6.43
CA ALA A 79 -0.08 4.61 5.99
C ALA A 79 -0.33 3.15 6.41
N PRO A 80 -1.49 2.86 7.03
CA PRO A 80 -2.08 1.52 7.05
C PRO A 80 -1.94 0.73 5.73
N LEU A 81 -2.18 1.37 4.58
CA LEU A 81 -2.06 0.72 3.28
C LEU A 81 -0.64 0.17 3.03
N ASP A 82 0.40 0.94 3.33
CA ASP A 82 1.78 0.49 3.11
C ASP A 82 2.23 -0.59 4.09
N ARG A 83 1.61 -0.63 5.26
CA ARG A 83 1.80 -1.73 6.21
C ARG A 83 1.11 -3.02 5.77
N SER A 84 0.19 -3.01 4.80
CA SER A 84 -0.49 -4.23 4.35
C SER A 84 0.39 -5.16 3.53
N GLY A 85 1.59 -4.73 3.12
CA GLY A 85 2.50 -5.52 2.28
C GLY A 85 2.07 -5.61 0.80
N LEU A 86 1.08 -4.82 0.38
CA LEU A 86 0.70 -4.68 -1.03
C LEU A 86 1.74 -3.80 -1.73
N ALA A 87 2.75 -4.42 -2.36
CA ALA A 87 3.70 -3.82 -3.29
C ALA A 87 4.03 -2.34 -3.01
N CYS A 88 4.72 -2.07 -1.90
CA CYS A 88 5.12 -0.71 -1.52
C CYS A 88 6.60 -0.51 -1.88
N GLY A 89 6.87 0.17 -2.99
CA GLY A 89 8.21 0.63 -3.35
C GLY A 89 8.71 1.69 -2.37
N GLU A 90 9.98 1.59 -1.98
CA GLU A 90 10.66 2.61 -1.17
C GLU A 90 11.16 3.79 -2.02
N LYS A 91 11.22 3.60 -3.35
CA LYS A 91 11.75 4.56 -4.33
C LYS A 91 10.94 4.48 -5.61
N ASP A 92 10.81 5.63 -6.29
CA ASP A 92 9.99 5.81 -7.49
C ASP A 92 10.65 5.23 -8.76
N LYS A 93 10.89 3.92 -8.83
CA LYS A 93 11.52 3.29 -10.00
C LYS A 93 10.99 1.87 -10.25
N ASP A 94 9.74 1.78 -10.73
CA ASP A 94 9.10 0.60 -11.34
C ASP A 94 8.12 -0.21 -10.45
N TYR A 95 6.81 0.07 -10.64
CA TYR A 95 5.58 -0.64 -10.19
C TYR A 95 4.69 0.06 -9.12
N TRP A 96 3.55 -0.57 -8.81
CA TRP A 96 2.26 -0.15 -8.20
C TRP A 96 2.30 0.63 -6.86
N ASP A 97 3.13 1.65 -6.75
CA ASP A 97 3.31 2.34 -5.48
C ASP A 97 2.12 3.24 -5.15
N HIS A 98 1.66 3.13 -3.90
CA HIS A 98 1.06 4.26 -3.21
C HIS A 98 2.09 5.40 -3.20
N LYS A 99 1.89 6.42 -4.03
CA LYS A 99 2.78 7.57 -4.07
C LYS A 99 2.49 8.43 -2.84
N THR A 100 3.54 8.77 -2.10
CA THR A 100 3.45 9.62 -0.90
C THR A 100 3.94 11.04 -1.22
N ALA A 101 3.67 12.00 -0.33
CA ALA A 101 4.21 13.36 -0.45
C ALA A 101 5.74 13.36 -0.51
N GLU A 102 6.39 12.47 0.23
CA GLU A 102 7.86 12.33 0.25
C GLU A 102 8.38 11.79 -1.08
N ASN A 103 7.70 10.80 -1.67
CA ASN A 103 8.06 10.26 -2.99
C ASN A 103 7.96 11.35 -4.06
N VAL A 104 6.84 12.09 -4.08
CA VAL A 104 6.64 13.18 -5.04
C VAL A 104 7.68 14.26 -4.83
N MET A 105 7.96 14.67 -3.59
CA MET A 105 8.98 15.67 -3.29
C MET A 105 10.37 15.24 -3.79
N SER A 106 10.74 13.97 -3.57
CA SER A 106 12.04 13.46 -4.03
C SER A 106 12.20 13.62 -5.54
N ALA A 107 11.15 13.34 -6.32
CA ALA A 107 11.15 13.50 -7.76
C ALA A 107 11.18 14.98 -8.19
N ILE A 108 10.30 15.82 -7.65
CA ILE A 108 10.21 17.22 -8.11
C ILE A 108 11.34 18.10 -7.59
N SER A 109 12.04 17.71 -6.52
CA SER A 109 13.15 18.48 -5.96
C SER A 109 14.33 18.63 -6.93
N GLU A 110 14.46 17.71 -7.88
CA GLU A 110 15.46 17.74 -8.96
C GLU A 110 15.12 18.78 -10.04
N VAL A 111 13.89 19.30 -10.07
CA VAL A 111 13.45 20.33 -11.02
C VAL A 111 13.76 21.73 -10.45
N PRO A 112 14.50 22.58 -11.18
CA PRO A 112 14.78 23.95 -10.75
C PRO A 112 13.50 24.72 -10.42
N GLY A 113 13.47 25.36 -9.24
CA GLY A 113 12.31 26.14 -8.77
C GLY A 113 11.19 25.33 -8.09
N CYS A 114 11.34 24.00 -7.99
CA CYS A 114 10.35 23.12 -7.35
C CYS A 114 10.78 22.60 -5.97
N GLY A 115 12.04 22.80 -5.57
CA GLY A 115 12.59 22.32 -4.30
C GLY A 115 11.92 22.85 -3.02
N GLY A 116 11.12 23.92 -3.13
CA GLY A 116 10.37 24.53 -2.01
C GLY A 116 8.90 24.15 -1.94
N ALA A 117 8.47 23.09 -2.63
CA ALA A 117 7.06 22.72 -2.73
C ALA A 117 6.43 22.40 -1.37
N ASN A 118 5.11 22.63 -1.28
CA ASN A 118 4.26 22.00 -0.29
C ASN A 118 3.45 20.91 -0.98
N ILE A 119 3.40 19.73 -0.37
CA ILE A 119 2.65 18.60 -0.88
C ILE A 119 1.86 18.01 0.28
N SER A 120 0.54 17.96 0.14
CA SER A 120 -0.34 17.17 1.00
C SER A 120 -0.81 15.97 0.19
N GLU A 121 -0.54 14.78 0.70
CA GLU A 121 -1.02 13.53 0.13
C GLU A 121 -2.01 12.90 1.10
N SER A 122 -3.10 12.37 0.56
CA SER A 122 -4.01 11.53 1.31
C SER A 122 -4.51 10.38 0.45
N TYR A 123 -4.66 9.21 1.05
CA TYR A 123 -5.38 8.09 0.45
C TYR A 123 -6.61 7.72 1.26
N SER A 124 -7.59 7.15 0.57
CA SER A 124 -8.86 6.77 1.15
C SER A 124 -9.48 5.57 0.46
N ASN A 125 -10.56 5.05 1.06
CA ASN A 125 -11.36 3.96 0.51
C ASN A 125 -10.54 2.71 0.17
N ALA A 126 -9.47 2.47 0.94
CA ALA A 126 -8.59 1.34 0.72
C ALA A 126 -9.29 0.03 1.10
N VAL A 127 -9.42 -0.87 0.15
CA VAL A 127 -10.06 -2.19 0.30
C VAL A 127 -9.16 -3.26 -0.26
N ILE A 128 -8.89 -4.29 0.54
CA ILE A 128 -8.14 -5.48 0.15
C ILE A 128 -9.08 -6.67 0.17
N LYS A 129 -9.19 -7.37 -0.95
CA LYS A 129 -10.06 -8.53 -1.11
C LYS A 129 -9.26 -9.74 -1.58
N ALA A 130 -9.31 -10.83 -0.82
CA ALA A 130 -8.84 -12.12 -1.31
C ALA A 130 -9.96 -13.12 -1.49
N VAL A 131 -9.75 -14.00 -2.46
CA VAL A 131 -10.55 -15.19 -2.67
C VAL A 131 -9.64 -16.37 -2.44
N VAL A 132 -10.05 -17.27 -1.54
CA VAL A 132 -9.30 -18.46 -1.14
C VAL A 132 -10.18 -19.67 -1.35
N ASN A 133 -9.66 -20.71 -2.01
CA ASN A 133 -10.37 -21.97 -2.15
C ASN A 133 -10.61 -22.59 -0.76
N ALA A 134 -11.86 -22.94 -0.48
CA ALA A 134 -12.29 -23.37 0.84
C ALA A 134 -11.83 -24.79 1.19
N SER A 135 -11.58 -25.67 0.20
CA SER A 135 -11.13 -27.04 0.45
C SER A 135 -9.61 -27.15 0.51
N THR A 136 -8.89 -26.41 -0.33
CA THR A 136 -7.43 -26.49 -0.41
C THR A 136 -6.70 -25.40 0.38
N GLY A 137 -7.39 -24.31 0.77
CA GLY A 137 -6.75 -23.15 1.41
C GLY A 137 -5.93 -22.28 0.44
N ASN A 138 -6.00 -22.60 -0.85
CA ASN A 138 -5.23 -21.99 -1.91
C ASN A 138 -5.74 -20.60 -2.29
N LEU A 139 -4.83 -19.62 -2.44
CA LEU A 139 -5.21 -18.28 -2.90
C LEU A 139 -5.64 -18.34 -4.38
N VAL A 140 -6.84 -17.87 -4.69
CA VAL A 140 -7.41 -17.82 -6.04
C VAL A 140 -7.18 -16.45 -6.68
N SER A 141 -7.40 -15.39 -5.92
CA SER A 141 -7.16 -14.02 -6.36
C SER A 141 -6.91 -13.09 -5.18
N LEU A 142 -6.13 -12.03 -5.41
CA LEU A 142 -5.98 -10.89 -4.50
C LEU A 142 -6.24 -9.62 -5.29
N ASN A 143 -7.20 -8.82 -4.82
CA ASN A 143 -7.52 -7.51 -5.36
C ASN A 143 -7.27 -6.45 -4.28
N ALA A 144 -6.73 -5.31 -4.69
CA ALA A 144 -6.64 -4.14 -3.84
C ALA A 144 -7.10 -2.91 -4.60
N LYS A 145 -7.90 -2.06 -3.96
CA LYS A 145 -8.32 -0.77 -4.49
C LYS A 145 -8.08 0.31 -3.45
N PHE A 146 -7.66 1.49 -3.88
CA PHE A 146 -7.60 2.69 -3.05
C PHE A 146 -7.64 3.95 -3.93
N ASP A 147 -8.08 5.05 -3.35
CA ASP A 147 -8.09 6.37 -3.98
C ASP A 147 -6.98 7.22 -3.36
N PHE A 148 -6.37 8.10 -4.14
CA PHE A 148 -5.34 9.04 -3.69
C PHE A 148 -5.63 10.45 -4.19
N LYS A 149 -5.26 11.42 -3.35
CA LYS A 149 -5.36 12.85 -3.63
C LYS A 149 -4.04 13.51 -3.25
N PHE A 150 -3.56 14.35 -4.15
CA PHE A 150 -2.44 15.25 -3.91
C PHE A 150 -2.88 16.68 -4.04
N GLU A 151 -2.43 17.52 -3.12
CA GLU A 151 -2.49 18.96 -3.21
C GLU A 151 -1.06 19.47 -3.24
N LEU A 152 -0.68 20.10 -4.34
CA LEU A 152 0.63 20.69 -4.54
C LEU A 152 0.50 22.20 -4.54
N SER A 153 1.39 22.88 -3.83
CA SER A 153 1.52 24.33 -3.90
C SER A 153 2.99 24.74 -3.93
N SER A 154 3.22 26.00 -4.31
CA SER A 154 4.57 26.58 -4.36
C SER A 154 5.48 25.89 -5.36
N ILE A 155 4.91 25.30 -6.42
CA ILE A 155 5.62 24.74 -7.56
C ILE A 155 5.78 25.86 -8.58
N MET A 156 6.94 26.51 -8.65
CA MET A 156 7.15 27.66 -9.56
C MET A 156 6.03 28.73 -9.46
N SER A 157 5.57 29.04 -8.25
CA SER A 157 4.44 29.94 -7.96
C SER A 157 3.04 29.45 -8.40
N SER A 158 2.90 28.17 -8.72
CA SER A 158 1.62 27.54 -9.07
C SER A 158 1.16 26.54 -8.01
N SER A 159 -0.12 26.18 -8.09
CA SER A 159 -0.76 25.15 -7.28
C SER A 159 -1.59 24.23 -8.16
N GLY A 160 -1.74 22.98 -7.72
CA GLY A 160 -2.55 21.99 -8.42
C GLY A 160 -3.12 20.95 -7.48
N THR A 161 -4.18 20.30 -7.93
CA THR A 161 -4.76 19.14 -7.24
C THR A 161 -4.81 17.98 -8.22
N ALA A 162 -4.33 16.82 -7.80
CA ALA A 162 -4.47 15.58 -8.54
C ALA A 162 -5.30 14.61 -7.71
N VAL A 163 -6.23 13.93 -8.35
CA VAL A 163 -6.99 12.80 -7.78
C VAL A 163 -6.84 11.62 -8.69
N ALA A 164 -6.67 10.43 -8.13
CA ALA A 164 -6.69 9.20 -8.91
C ALA A 164 -7.02 7.99 -8.03
N SER A 165 -7.16 6.84 -8.69
CA SER A 165 -7.51 5.58 -8.07
C SER A 165 -6.63 4.47 -8.61
N SER A 166 -6.21 3.56 -7.74
CA SER A 166 -5.42 2.38 -8.10
C SER A 166 -6.25 1.12 -7.87
N VAL A 167 -6.14 0.16 -8.79
CA VAL A 167 -6.76 -1.17 -8.66
C VAL A 167 -5.77 -2.25 -9.07
N VAL A 168 -5.20 -2.95 -8.09
CA VAL A 168 -4.32 -4.09 -8.31
C VAL A 168 -5.15 -5.37 -8.41
N ASN A 169 -4.94 -6.15 -9.46
CA ASN A 169 -5.55 -7.47 -9.63
C ASN A 169 -4.45 -8.52 -9.78
N MET A 170 -4.33 -9.42 -8.80
CA MET A 170 -3.49 -10.59 -8.86
C MET A 170 -4.38 -11.82 -9.00
N THR A 171 -4.21 -12.55 -10.10
CA THR A 171 -5.01 -13.72 -10.46
C THR A 171 -4.13 -14.81 -11.04
N GLY A 172 -4.67 -16.02 -11.20
CA GLY A 172 -3.94 -17.11 -11.84
C GLY A 172 -2.79 -17.64 -11.00
N PHE A 173 -2.93 -17.57 -9.67
CA PHE A 173 -2.00 -18.22 -8.75
C PHE A 173 -1.87 -19.70 -9.10
N LYS A 174 -0.67 -20.12 -9.49
CA LYS A 174 -0.32 -21.52 -9.72
C LYS A 174 0.24 -22.08 -8.42
N MET A 175 -0.30 -23.21 -7.98
CA MET A 175 0.14 -23.96 -6.80
C MET A 175 0.45 -25.39 -7.21
#